data_AF-A0A926TH89-F1
#
_entry.id   AF-A0A926TH89-F1
#
_cell.length_a   1.000
_cell.length_b   1.000
_cell.length_c   1.000
_cell.angle_alpha   90.00
_cell.angle_beta   90.00
_cell.angle_gamma   90.00
#
_symmetry.space_group_name_H-M   'P 1'
#
loop_
_entity.id
_entity.type
_entity.pdbx_description
1 polymer ?
#
loop_
_entity_poly.entity_id
_entity_poly.type
_entity_poly.pdbx_seq_one_letter_code
_entity_poly.pdbx_strand_id
1 'polypeptide(L)'
;HTLITLGTPHTSLERWTRKNLEFVNLTYPGAFYSDVRYVCVAGKAIYGDRWRSWLAYSSYKLTCGNGNTWGDGITPIEAAHLEGAENLTLDGAKHSPRAGSLWYGSPGVIDAWLPFLA
;
A
#
# COMPACT_ATOMS: atom_id res chain seq x y z
N HIS A 1 -3.93 6.23 -19.94
CA HIS A 1 -4.79 5.43 -19.05
C HIS A 1 -4.26 5.50 -17.63
N THR A 2 -5.10 5.56 -16.60
CA THR A 2 -4.64 5.65 -15.19
C THR A 2 -4.98 4.36 -14.44
N LEU A 3 -3.98 3.76 -13.79
CA LEU A 3 -4.14 2.67 -12.84
C LEU A 3 -3.87 3.22 -11.43
N ILE A 4 -4.89 3.21 -10.57
CA ILE A 4 -4.76 3.63 -9.17
C ILE A 4 -4.84 2.40 -8.27
N THR A 5 -3.87 2.23 -7.37
CA THR A 5 -3.91 1.24 -6.29
C THR A 5 -4.10 1.92 -4.94
N LEU A 6 -4.92 1.33 -4.09
CA LEU A 6 -5.21 1.83 -2.74
C LEU A 6 -4.81 0.75 -1.73
N GLY A 7 -3.68 0.95 -1.04
CA GLY A 7 -3.15 -0.01 -0.06
C GLY A 7 -2.79 -1.39 -0.61
N THR A 8 -2.58 -1.51 -1.93
CA THR A 8 -2.25 -2.79 -2.59
C THR A 8 -0.73 -3.05 -2.50
N PRO A 9 -0.27 -4.20 -1.99
CA PRO A 9 1.15 -4.52 -1.99
C PRO A 9 1.64 -4.95 -3.39
N HIS A 10 2.72 -4.32 -3.85
CA HIS A 10 3.47 -4.67 -5.06
C HIS A 10 4.57 -5.70 -4.79
N THR A 11 4.98 -5.86 -3.54
CA THR A 11 5.93 -6.88 -3.09
C THR A 11 5.41 -7.61 -1.85
N SER A 12 5.83 -8.86 -1.66
CA SER A 12 5.50 -9.62 -0.45
C SER A 12 6.53 -10.71 -0.19
N LEU A 13 6.92 -10.89 1.08
CA LEU A 13 7.68 -12.03 1.54
C LEU A 13 6.78 -13.20 1.99
N GLU A 14 5.46 -13.02 2.01
CA GLU A 14 4.50 -14.02 2.42
C GLU A 14 4.42 -15.15 1.39
N ARG A 15 4.53 -16.41 1.85
CA ARG A 15 4.67 -17.60 0.99
C ARG A 15 3.62 -17.71 -0.11
N TRP A 16 2.35 -17.39 0.19
CA TRP A 16 1.25 -17.58 -0.74
C TRP A 16 1.19 -16.52 -1.84
N THR A 17 1.49 -15.27 -1.51
CA THR A 17 1.42 -14.14 -2.44
C THR A 17 2.74 -13.88 -3.16
N ARG A 18 3.88 -14.25 -2.55
CA ARG A 18 5.23 -14.03 -3.09
C ARG A 18 5.37 -14.51 -4.52
N LYS A 19 5.00 -15.76 -4.83
CA LYS A 19 5.21 -16.34 -6.18
C LYS A 19 4.52 -15.53 -7.28
N ASN A 20 3.30 -15.04 -7.02
CA ASN A 20 2.54 -14.27 -7.99
C ASN A 20 3.10 -12.85 -8.15
N LEU A 21 3.44 -12.19 -7.03
CA LEU A 21 4.02 -10.85 -7.07
C LEU A 21 5.43 -10.87 -7.68
N GLU A 22 6.23 -11.90 -7.42
CA GLU A 22 7.54 -12.09 -8.04
C GLU A 22 7.43 -12.31 -9.55
N PHE A 23 6.47 -13.13 -10.00
CA PHE A 23 6.18 -13.26 -11.43
C PHE A 23 5.84 -11.90 -12.07
N VAL A 24 4.97 -11.11 -11.43
CA VAL A 24 4.62 -9.77 -11.92
C VAL A 24 5.84 -8.86 -11.94
N ASN A 25 6.62 -8.79 -10.87
CA ASN A 25 7.78 -7.89 -10.78
C ASN A 25 8.93 -8.28 -11.73
N LEU A 26 9.06 -9.57 -12.09
CA LEU A 26 10.03 -10.02 -13.09
C LEU A 26 9.56 -9.78 -14.52
N THR A 27 8.26 -9.90 -14.78
CA THR A 27 7.69 -9.80 -16.14
C THR A 27 7.34 -8.36 -16.51
N TYR A 28 6.89 -7.57 -15.52
CA TYR A 28 6.39 -6.20 -15.63
C TYR A 28 6.96 -5.34 -14.49
N PRO A 29 8.29 -5.14 -14.43
CA PRO A 29 8.92 -4.40 -13.33
C PRO A 29 8.44 -2.94 -13.25
N GLY A 30 8.19 -2.48 -12.03
CA GLY A 30 7.83 -1.09 -11.75
C GLY A 30 6.58 -0.64 -12.50
N ALA A 31 6.53 0.66 -12.80
CA ALA A 31 5.59 1.25 -13.75
C ALA A 31 5.97 0.85 -15.20
N PHE A 32 5.72 -0.41 -15.55
CA PHE A 32 6.24 -1.04 -16.77
C PHE A 32 5.73 -0.43 -18.09
N TYR A 33 4.42 -0.17 -18.19
CA TYR A 33 3.81 0.33 -19.42
C TYR A 33 3.92 1.86 -19.49
N SER A 34 4.65 2.38 -20.48
CA SER A 34 4.89 3.82 -20.63
C SER A 34 3.64 4.66 -20.94
N ASP A 35 2.58 4.03 -21.44
CA ASP A 35 1.29 4.66 -21.77
C ASP A 35 0.26 4.58 -20.61
N VAL A 36 0.66 3.95 -19.50
CA VAL A 36 -0.15 3.85 -18.27
C VAL A 36 0.46 4.75 -17.19
N ARG A 37 -0.36 5.64 -16.64
CA ARG A 37 -0.03 6.40 -15.43
C ARG A 37 -0.35 5.54 -14.22
N TYR A 38 0.67 5.15 -13.47
CA TYR A 38 0.54 4.38 -12.24
C TYR A 38 0.50 5.32 -11.05
N VAL A 39 -0.53 5.21 -10.23
CA VAL A 39 -0.69 6.01 -9.00
C VAL A 39 -0.88 5.06 -7.84
N CYS A 40 0.09 5.00 -6.94
CA CYS A 40 0.13 4.02 -5.87
C CYS A 40 -0.05 4.72 -4.53
N VAL A 41 -1.21 4.53 -3.91
CA VAL A 41 -1.62 5.24 -2.70
C VAL A 41 -1.43 4.33 -1.49
N ALA A 42 -0.56 4.77 -0.57
CA ALA A 42 -0.30 4.10 0.70
C ALA A 42 -0.88 4.89 1.87
N GLY A 43 -1.51 4.21 2.83
CA GLY A 43 -1.95 4.80 4.08
C GLY A 43 -0.85 4.79 5.14
N LYS A 44 -0.73 5.88 5.91
CA LYS A 44 0.19 6.02 7.04
C LYS A 44 -0.61 6.24 8.33
N ALA A 45 -1.21 5.17 8.84
CA ALA A 45 -2.11 5.24 10.00
C ALA A 45 -1.56 4.53 11.23
N ILE A 46 -0.89 3.39 11.04
CA ILE A 46 -0.46 2.51 12.13
C ILE A 46 1.01 2.20 11.96
N TYR A 47 1.81 2.63 12.93
CA TYR A 47 3.16 2.13 13.09
C TYR A 47 3.09 0.71 13.65
N GLY A 48 3.72 -0.23 12.96
CA GLY A 48 3.86 -1.60 13.43
C GLY A 48 4.80 -1.63 14.61
N ASP A 49 4.31 -2.12 15.74
CA ASP A 49 5.05 -2.28 16.97
C ASP A 49 4.67 -3.64 17.55
N ARG A 50 5.67 -4.43 17.90
CA ARG A 50 5.48 -5.82 18.35
C ARG A 50 4.54 -5.94 19.55
N TRP A 51 4.46 -4.92 20.39
CA TRP A 51 3.70 -4.93 21.63
C TRP A 51 2.41 -4.12 21.53
N ARG A 52 2.43 -2.96 20.87
CA ARG A 52 1.29 -2.03 20.80
C ARG A 52 0.34 -2.32 19.63
N SER A 53 0.87 -2.81 18.52
CA SER A 53 0.12 -3.02 17.27
C SER A 53 0.56 -4.30 16.57
N TRP A 54 0.60 -5.39 17.35
CA TRP A 54 1.13 -6.70 16.94
C TRP A 54 0.58 -7.22 15.60
N LEU A 55 -0.70 -7.01 15.30
CA LEU A 55 -1.30 -7.41 14.02
C LEU A 55 -0.65 -6.70 12.84
N ALA A 56 -0.50 -5.37 12.93
CA ALA A 56 0.18 -4.57 11.91
C ALA A 56 1.66 -4.96 11.82
N TYR A 57 2.35 -5.07 12.95
CA TYR A 57 3.74 -5.53 13.01
C TYR A 57 3.94 -6.88 12.30
N SER A 58 3.08 -7.85 12.58
CA SER A 58 3.17 -9.19 12.01
C SER A 58 2.89 -9.19 10.52
N SER A 59 1.87 -8.43 10.09
CA SER A 59 1.54 -8.24 8.68
C SER A 59 2.73 -7.63 7.93
N TYR A 60 3.25 -6.50 8.40
CA TYR A 60 4.36 -5.80 7.75
C TYR A 60 5.63 -6.65 7.71
N LYS A 61 5.93 -7.38 8.79
CA LYS A 61 7.06 -8.32 8.81
C LYS A 61 6.90 -9.45 7.79
N LEU A 62 5.69 -9.97 7.60
CA LEU A 62 5.42 -10.95 6.56
C LEU A 62 5.48 -10.35 5.15
N THR A 63 5.11 -9.09 4.98
CA THR A 63 5.09 -8.43 3.66
C THR A 63 6.46 -7.92 3.24
N CYS A 64 7.15 -7.10 4.04
CA CYS A 64 8.43 -6.48 3.67
C CYS A 64 9.62 -6.90 4.55
N GLY A 65 9.43 -7.83 5.49
CA GLY A 65 10.51 -8.31 6.37
C GLY A 65 10.77 -7.41 7.58
N ASN A 66 10.25 -6.18 7.60
CA ASN A 66 10.33 -5.26 8.72
C ASN A 66 8.95 -5.00 9.35
N GLY A 67 8.76 -5.46 10.59
CA GLY A 67 7.53 -5.19 11.34
C GLY A 67 7.46 -3.78 11.94
N ASN A 68 8.60 -3.13 12.15
CA ASN A 68 8.69 -1.79 12.75
C ASN A 68 8.70 -0.73 11.66
N THR A 69 7.55 -0.56 11.00
CA THR A 69 7.37 0.39 9.90
C THR A 69 5.95 0.95 9.89
N TRP A 70 5.73 1.99 9.08
CA TRP A 70 4.41 2.58 8.90
C TRP A 70 3.62 1.90 7.79
N GLY A 71 2.30 1.86 7.97
CA GLY A 71 1.35 1.36 6.99
C GLY A 71 -0.09 1.68 7.38
N ASP A 72 -1.01 1.07 6.65
CA ASP A 72 -2.45 1.28 6.80
C ASP A 72 -3.10 0.28 7.80
N GLY A 73 -2.26 -0.48 8.51
CA GLY A 73 -2.64 -1.54 9.43
C GLY A 73 -2.56 -2.95 8.84
N ILE A 74 -2.45 -3.08 7.52
CA ILE A 74 -2.32 -4.35 6.80
C ILE A 74 -1.10 -4.30 5.87
N THR A 75 -1.04 -3.30 5.00
CA THR A 75 0.02 -3.13 4.00
C THR A 75 1.02 -2.07 4.48
N PRO A 76 2.33 -2.39 4.56
CA PRO A 76 3.35 -1.39 4.84
C PRO A 76 3.57 -0.46 3.63
N ILE A 77 3.91 0.81 3.86
CA ILE A 77 4.10 1.81 2.80
C ILE A 77 5.11 1.33 1.75
N GLU A 78 6.21 0.73 2.20
CA GLU A 78 7.28 0.20 1.36
C GLU A 78 6.78 -0.83 0.33
N ALA A 79 5.79 -1.65 0.71
CA ALA A 79 5.20 -2.61 -0.22
C ALA A 79 4.11 -1.99 -1.10
N ALA A 80 3.44 -0.92 -0.63
CA ALA A 80 2.38 -0.25 -1.35
C ALA A 80 2.88 0.75 -2.40
N HIS A 81 4.13 1.19 -2.32
CA HIS A 81 4.77 2.02 -3.34
C HIS A 81 5.43 1.19 -4.42
N LEU A 82 5.49 1.75 -5.63
CA LEU A 82 6.03 1.10 -6.82
C LEU A 82 7.06 2.00 -7.50
N GLU A 83 8.19 1.42 -7.92
CA GLU A 83 9.22 2.16 -8.66
C GLU A 83 8.66 2.70 -9.99
N GLY A 84 8.95 3.97 -10.29
CA GLY A 84 8.47 4.65 -11.50
C GLY A 84 7.00 5.10 -11.45
N ALA A 85 6.26 4.77 -10.38
CA ALA A 85 4.89 5.24 -10.19
C ALA A 85 4.82 6.59 -9.46
N GLU A 86 3.66 7.24 -9.57
CA GLU A 86 3.30 8.38 -8.74
C GLU A 86 2.83 7.88 -7.37
N ASN A 87 3.75 7.89 -6.41
CA ASN A 87 3.54 7.33 -5.08
C ASN A 87 2.98 8.38 -4.10
N LEU A 88 1.79 8.14 -3.56
CA LEU A 88 1.15 9.00 -2.57
C LEU A 88 1.16 8.33 -1.19
N THR A 89 1.34 9.13 -0.14
CA THR A 89 1.18 8.68 1.25
C THR A 89 0.15 9.54 1.95
N LEU A 90 -0.92 8.90 2.44
CA LEU A 90 -2.03 9.58 3.11
C LEU A 90 -1.98 9.32 4.62
N ASP A 91 -1.76 10.37 5.39
CA ASP A 91 -1.72 10.28 6.85
C ASP A 91 -3.09 9.87 7.42
N GLY A 92 -3.07 8.94 8.38
CA GLY A 92 -4.27 8.49 9.09
C GLY A 92 -5.18 7.52 8.33
N ALA A 93 -4.97 7.29 7.03
CA ALA A 93 -5.78 6.36 6.24
C ALA A 93 -5.45 4.89 6.56
N LYS A 94 -6.46 4.14 7.01
CA LYS A 94 -6.39 2.69 7.26
C LYS A 94 -6.83 1.87 6.05
N HIS A 95 -6.51 0.58 6.08
CA HIS A 95 -6.79 -0.34 4.98
C HIS A 95 -8.28 -0.54 4.68
N SER A 96 -9.13 -0.49 5.70
CA SER A 96 -10.55 -0.86 5.59
C SER A 96 -11.45 0.09 6.37
N PRO A 97 -12.72 0.26 5.96
CA PRO A 97 -13.67 1.09 6.66
C PRO A 97 -13.95 0.51 8.05
N ARG A 98 -13.51 1.21 9.10
CA ARG A 98 -13.87 0.91 10.49
C ARG A 98 -14.41 2.17 11.16
N ALA A 99 -15.44 2.00 11.98
CA ALA A 99 -16.04 3.10 12.73
C ALA A 99 -14.96 3.88 13.50
N GLY A 100 -15.00 5.22 13.39
CA GLY A 100 -14.04 6.10 14.04
C GLY A 100 -12.65 6.15 13.40
N SER A 101 -12.46 5.64 12.17
CA SER A 101 -11.19 5.76 11.46
C SER A 101 -11.37 6.12 9.98
N LEU A 102 -10.40 6.88 9.47
CA LEU A 102 -10.30 7.17 8.05
C LEU A 102 -9.79 5.94 7.29
N TRP A 103 -10.28 5.76 6.07
CA TRP A 103 -9.78 4.78 5.09
C TRP A 103 -9.78 5.42 3.70
N TYR A 104 -9.27 4.74 2.69
CA TYR A 104 -9.13 5.33 1.34
C TYR A 104 -10.44 5.87 0.76
N GLY A 105 -11.60 5.32 1.14
CA GLY A 105 -12.92 5.80 0.74
C GLY A 105 -13.59 6.82 1.69
N SER A 106 -12.88 7.37 2.67
CA SER A 106 -13.44 8.39 3.56
C SER A 106 -13.53 9.76 2.87
N PRO A 107 -14.56 10.58 3.17
CA PRO A 107 -14.56 12.01 2.83
C PRO A 107 -13.27 12.69 3.31
N GLY A 108 -12.71 13.60 2.53
CA GLY A 108 -11.39 14.22 2.79
C GLY A 108 -10.20 13.36 2.35
N VAL A 109 -10.27 12.03 2.50
CA VAL A 109 -9.23 11.11 1.99
C VAL A 109 -9.39 10.88 0.48
N ILE A 110 -10.64 10.73 0.03
CA ILE A 110 -10.97 10.64 -1.41
C ILE A 110 -10.42 11.86 -2.16
N ASP A 111 -10.57 13.06 -1.60
CA ASP A 111 -10.15 14.31 -2.25
C ASP A 111 -8.63 14.35 -2.52
N ALA A 112 -7.85 13.55 -1.77
CA ALA A 112 -6.40 13.48 -1.92
C ALA A 112 -5.93 12.58 -3.09
N TRP A 113 -6.74 11.62 -3.54
CA TRP A 113 -6.33 10.70 -4.63
C TRP A 113 -7.29 10.69 -5.82
N LEU A 114 -8.56 11.09 -5.66
CA LEU A 114 -9.53 11.14 -6.74
C LEU A 114 -9.11 12.03 -7.93
N PRO A 115 -8.42 13.18 -7.75
CA PRO A 115 -7.94 13.99 -8.87
C PRO A 115 -7.01 13.26 -9.84
N PHE A 116 -6.39 12.15 -9.39
CA PHE A 116 -5.50 11.34 -10.22
C PHE A 116 -6.24 10.37 -11.13
N LEU A 117 -7.55 10.13 -10.89
CA LEU A 117 -8.37 9.22 -11.68
C LEU A 117 -8.77 9.80 -13.05
N ALA A 118 -8.58 11.11 -13.24
CA ALA A 118 -8.94 11.86 -14.44
C ALA A 118 -8.11 11.49 -15.68
#